data_AF-A0A436ZNY5-F1
#
_entry.id   AF-A0A436ZNY5-F1
#
_cell.length_a   1.000
_cell.length_b   1.000
_cell.length_c   1.000
_cell.angle_alpha   90.00
_cell.angle_beta   90.00
_cell.angle_gamma   90.00
#
_symmetry.space_group_name_H-M   'P 1'
#
loop_
_entity.id
_entity.type
_entity.pdbx_description
1 polymer ?
#
loop_
_entity_poly.entity_id
_entity_poly.type
_entity_poly.pdbx_seq_one_letter_code
_entity_poly.pdbx_strand_id
1 'polypeptide(L)'
;MSSATPAAGSSTASQSAEKVDTELRNVIQSLYEIAVSTYRNDAPNPGDIVINQVKDLITKFDHLQTAAQGVNDLWIPREVIGYVEHGRNPDIYTREFVELAIKQNQYLNGKQRAFQDFRDVLAEHINSAFPELRGDVDEVLENTGGRRNVARLPAITSIGESGKSPAGDSGAPASSAPSVPVNGVMKMSISGSGRDEPTPTA
;
A
#
# COMPACT_ATOMS: atom_id res chain seq x y z
N MET A 1 -11.87 -29.22 24.68
CA MET A 1 -12.24 -28.84 23.30
C MET A 1 -12.99 -27.52 23.39
N SER A 2 -12.28 -26.40 23.24
CA SER A 2 -12.83 -25.05 23.33
C SER A 2 -13.20 -24.61 21.91
N SER A 3 -14.49 -24.60 21.60
CA SER A 3 -15.01 -24.15 20.32
C SER A 3 -15.03 -22.62 20.28
N ALA A 4 -14.29 -22.06 19.33
CA ALA A 4 -14.35 -20.64 18.99
C ALA A 4 -15.76 -20.25 18.52
N THR A 5 -16.38 -19.32 19.24
CA THR A 5 -17.60 -18.62 18.82
C THR A 5 -17.27 -17.68 17.65
N PRO A 6 -17.97 -17.72 16.51
CA PRO A 6 -17.71 -16.82 15.39
C PRO A 6 -18.33 -15.43 15.65
N ALA A 7 -17.67 -14.41 15.13
CA ALA A 7 -17.98 -12.99 15.28
C ALA A 7 -19.35 -12.60 14.68
N ALA A 8 -20.25 -12.05 15.50
CA ALA A 8 -21.56 -11.52 15.09
C ALA A 8 -21.58 -10.00 14.83
N GLY A 9 -20.43 -9.32 14.86
CA GLY A 9 -20.33 -7.86 14.77
C GLY A 9 -20.32 -7.26 13.37
N SER A 10 -20.11 -8.05 12.30
CA SER A 10 -19.95 -7.53 10.94
C SER A 10 -21.25 -7.43 10.12
N SER A 11 -22.32 -8.14 10.51
CA SER A 11 -23.53 -8.23 9.69
C SER A 11 -24.44 -7.01 9.77
N THR A 12 -24.53 -6.36 10.93
CA THR A 12 -25.41 -5.20 11.14
C THR A 12 -24.87 -3.94 10.49
N ALA A 13 -23.56 -3.69 10.58
CA ALA A 13 -22.90 -2.56 9.95
C ALA A 13 -22.98 -2.63 8.42
N SER A 14 -22.80 -3.83 7.85
CA SER A 14 -22.92 -4.04 6.39
C SER A 14 -24.35 -3.81 5.91
N GLN A 15 -25.36 -4.25 6.67
CA GLN A 15 -26.77 -4.00 6.34
C GLN A 15 -27.15 -2.52 6.40
N SER A 16 -26.63 -1.76 7.38
CA SER A 16 -26.84 -0.31 7.43
C SER A 16 -26.17 0.41 6.25
N ALA A 17 -24.98 -0.02 5.85
CA ALA A 17 -24.28 0.52 4.68
C ALA A 17 -25.03 0.22 3.36
N GLU A 18 -25.57 -1.00 3.21
CA GLU A 18 -26.39 -1.38 2.05
C GLU A 18 -27.68 -0.54 1.94
N LYS A 19 -28.32 -0.24 3.07
CA LYS A 19 -29.48 0.67 3.12
C LYS A 19 -29.11 2.07 2.65
N VAL A 20 -27.98 2.60 3.12
CA VAL A 20 -27.49 3.91 2.67
C VAL A 20 -27.17 3.89 1.18
N ASP A 21 -26.47 2.88 0.66
CA ASP A 21 -26.19 2.75 -0.79
C ASP A 21 -27.47 2.74 -1.62
N THR A 22 -28.50 2.01 -1.16
CA THR A 22 -29.81 1.95 -1.82
C THR A 22 -30.48 3.34 -1.87
N GLU A 23 -30.55 4.05 -0.76
CA GLU A 23 -31.14 5.40 -0.73
C GLU A 23 -30.33 6.41 -1.55
N LEU A 24 -29.01 6.28 -1.56
CA LEU A 24 -28.13 7.16 -2.35
C LEU A 24 -28.34 6.95 -3.85
N ARG A 25 -28.54 5.70 -4.30
CA ARG A 25 -28.95 5.39 -5.68
C ARG A 25 -30.32 5.97 -6.02
N ASN A 26 -31.29 5.88 -5.11
CA ASN A 26 -32.63 6.44 -5.31
C ASN A 26 -32.59 7.95 -5.49
N VAL A 27 -31.74 8.66 -4.73
CA VAL A 27 -31.53 10.11 -4.87
C VAL A 27 -30.89 10.45 -6.21
N ILE A 28 -29.81 9.76 -6.61
CA ILE A 28 -29.15 9.98 -7.92
C ILE A 28 -30.13 9.75 -9.06
N GLN A 29 -30.91 8.68 -9.00
CA GLN A 29 -31.94 8.36 -10.00
C GLN A 29 -32.99 9.47 -10.09
N SER A 30 -33.44 10.03 -8.96
CA SER A 30 -34.40 11.14 -8.93
C SER A 30 -33.84 12.42 -9.54
N LEU A 31 -32.56 12.73 -9.27
CA LEU A 31 -31.88 13.88 -9.87
C LEU A 31 -31.77 13.73 -11.39
N TYR A 32 -31.46 12.52 -11.85
CA TYR A 32 -31.42 12.21 -13.28
C TYR A 32 -32.81 12.34 -13.94
N GLU A 33 -33.85 11.82 -13.31
CA GLU A 33 -35.24 11.95 -13.79
C GLU A 33 -35.66 13.42 -13.91
N ILE A 34 -35.37 14.25 -12.91
CA ILE A 34 -35.63 15.70 -12.97
C ILE A 34 -34.87 16.36 -14.13
N ALA A 35 -33.60 16.01 -14.33
CA ALA A 35 -32.78 16.54 -15.43
C ALA A 35 -33.36 16.16 -16.80
N VAL A 36 -33.88 14.94 -16.95
CA VAL A 36 -34.52 14.49 -18.19
C VAL A 36 -35.89 15.13 -18.39
N SER A 37 -36.73 15.22 -17.35
CA SER A 37 -38.04 15.89 -17.41
C SER A 37 -37.93 17.36 -17.77
N THR A 38 -36.92 18.06 -17.24
CA THR A 38 -36.69 19.49 -17.55
C THR A 38 -36.10 19.70 -18.95
N TYR A 39 -35.45 18.68 -19.52
CA TYR A 39 -34.99 18.71 -20.91
C TYR A 39 -36.13 18.40 -21.91
N ARG A 40 -36.98 17.41 -21.59
CA ARG A 40 -38.14 16.99 -22.39
C ARG A 40 -39.42 17.65 -21.90
N ASN A 41 -39.63 18.91 -22.28
CA ASN A 41 -40.81 19.71 -21.89
C ASN A 41 -42.05 19.45 -22.78
N ASP A 42 -42.21 18.25 -23.34
CA ASP A 42 -43.30 17.91 -24.27
C ASP A 42 -44.57 17.39 -23.56
N ALA A 43 -44.51 17.18 -22.25
CA ALA A 43 -45.65 16.71 -21.45
C ALA A 43 -46.70 17.81 -21.20
N PRO A 44 -48.00 17.45 -21.07
CA PRO A 44 -49.02 18.36 -20.55
C PRO A 44 -48.71 18.71 -19.09
N ASN A 45 -48.65 19.99 -18.76
CA ASN A 45 -48.33 20.53 -17.42
C ASN A 45 -46.93 20.12 -16.88
N PRO A 46 -45.83 20.51 -17.55
CA PRO A 46 -44.48 20.14 -17.13
C PRO A 46 -44.11 20.70 -15.75
N GLY A 47 -44.68 21.83 -15.36
CA GLY A 47 -44.44 22.46 -14.06
C GLY A 47 -44.89 21.60 -12.88
N ASP A 48 -46.09 21.02 -12.94
CA ASP A 48 -46.63 20.20 -11.85
C ASP A 48 -45.84 18.90 -11.67
N ILE A 49 -45.38 18.31 -12.77
CA ILE A 49 -44.55 17.11 -12.77
C ILE A 49 -43.23 17.37 -12.06
N VAL A 50 -42.52 18.45 -12.44
CA VAL A 50 -41.24 18.83 -11.82
C VAL A 50 -41.44 19.15 -10.34
N ILE A 51 -42.51 19.86 -9.97
CA ILE A 51 -42.81 20.17 -8.57
C ILE A 51 -43.01 18.90 -7.75
N ASN A 52 -43.73 17.91 -8.28
CA ASN A 52 -43.93 16.63 -7.60
C ASN A 52 -42.62 15.83 -7.48
N GLN A 53 -41.80 15.81 -8.54
CA GLN A 53 -40.48 15.17 -8.50
C GLN A 53 -39.54 15.83 -7.46
N VAL A 54 -39.60 17.15 -7.32
CA VAL A 54 -38.82 17.87 -6.30
C VAL A 54 -39.33 17.54 -4.89
N LYS A 55 -40.64 17.41 -4.68
CA LYS A 55 -41.19 16.96 -3.39
C LYS A 55 -40.73 15.55 -3.04
N ASP A 56 -40.78 14.63 -4.02
CA ASP A 56 -40.29 13.26 -3.85
C ASP A 56 -38.79 13.22 -3.56
N LEU A 57 -38.00 14.09 -4.20
CA LEU A 57 -36.57 14.24 -3.93
C LEU A 57 -36.30 14.67 -2.48
N ILE A 58 -37.06 15.64 -1.95
CA ILE A 58 -36.94 16.08 -0.56
C ILE A 58 -37.21 14.92 0.40
N THR A 59 -38.26 14.13 0.15
CA THR A 59 -38.57 12.93 0.96
C THR A 59 -37.43 11.90 0.89
N LYS A 60 -36.83 11.67 -0.28
CA LYS A 60 -35.69 10.76 -0.43
C LYS A 60 -34.43 11.27 0.30
N PHE A 61 -34.19 12.57 0.35
CA PHE A 61 -33.11 13.14 1.17
C PHE A 61 -33.34 12.95 2.68
N ASP A 62 -34.59 13.04 3.15
CA ASP A 62 -34.94 12.76 4.55
C ASP A 62 -34.71 11.28 4.91
N HIS A 63 -35.07 10.37 4.00
CA HIS A 63 -34.79 8.95 4.15
C HIS A 63 -33.28 8.65 4.17
N LEU A 64 -32.51 9.29 3.27
CA LEU A 64 -31.05 9.18 3.24
C LEU A 64 -30.42 9.68 4.54
N GLN A 65 -30.89 10.81 5.08
CA GLN A 65 -30.39 11.37 6.33
C GLN A 65 -30.67 10.43 7.51
N THR A 66 -31.84 9.79 7.53
CA THR A 66 -32.19 8.79 8.56
C THR A 66 -31.32 7.53 8.42
N ALA A 67 -31.10 7.06 7.18
CA ALA A 67 -30.24 5.91 6.92
C ALA A 67 -28.77 6.17 7.29
N ALA A 68 -28.27 7.38 7.05
CA ALA A 68 -26.90 7.81 7.36
C ALA A 68 -26.57 7.69 8.85
N GLN A 69 -27.57 7.90 9.73
CA GLN A 69 -27.39 7.73 11.18
C GLN A 69 -26.97 6.31 11.57
N GLY A 70 -27.34 5.31 10.76
CA GLY A 70 -26.98 3.91 10.98
C GLY A 70 -25.54 3.56 10.62
N VAL A 71 -24.75 4.50 10.08
CA VAL A 71 -23.36 4.28 9.63
C VAL A 71 -22.37 5.26 10.30
N ASN A 72 -22.81 6.03 11.29
CA ASN A 72 -21.98 7.01 12.01
C ASN A 72 -20.75 6.39 12.70
N ASP A 73 -20.80 5.11 13.03
CA ASP A 73 -19.70 4.39 13.66
C ASP A 73 -18.58 4.02 12.67
N LEU A 74 -18.80 4.21 11.36
CA LEU A 74 -17.80 3.94 10.34
C LEU A 74 -16.74 5.04 10.32
N TRP A 75 -15.53 4.69 10.72
CA TRP A 75 -14.40 5.59 10.66
C TRP A 75 -13.78 5.61 9.26
N ILE A 76 -13.70 6.80 8.65
CA ILE A 76 -13.10 7.01 7.33
C ILE A 76 -11.88 7.94 7.49
N PRO A 77 -10.68 7.54 7.05
CA PRO A 77 -9.51 8.43 7.02
C PRO A 77 -9.79 9.68 6.17
N ARG A 78 -9.36 10.86 6.61
CA ARG A 78 -9.57 12.11 5.85
C ARG A 78 -8.87 12.10 4.50
N GLU A 79 -7.76 11.39 4.43
CA GLU A 79 -6.97 11.18 3.21
C GLU A 79 -7.82 10.54 2.12
N VAL A 80 -8.69 9.58 2.47
CA VAL A 80 -9.60 8.91 1.53
C VAL A 80 -10.64 9.88 0.95
N ILE A 81 -11.10 10.85 1.75
CA ILE A 81 -12.03 11.90 1.27
C ILE A 81 -11.37 12.69 0.14
N GLY A 82 -10.10 13.05 0.29
CA GLY A 82 -9.33 13.71 -0.75
C GLY A 82 -9.22 12.89 -2.04
N TYR A 83 -9.15 11.56 -1.97
CA TYR A 83 -9.16 10.72 -3.18
C TYR A 83 -10.49 10.86 -3.94
N VAL A 84 -11.61 10.83 -3.22
CA VAL A 84 -12.95 10.97 -3.81
C VAL A 84 -13.16 12.36 -4.42
N GLU A 85 -12.74 13.42 -3.73
CA GLU A 85 -12.85 14.81 -4.22
C GLU A 85 -12.12 15.05 -5.54
N HIS A 86 -10.96 14.41 -5.73
CA HIS A 86 -10.17 14.52 -6.96
C HIS A 86 -10.54 13.47 -8.03
N GLY A 87 -11.58 12.66 -7.80
CA GLY A 87 -12.01 11.61 -8.72
C GLY A 87 -11.04 10.42 -8.83
N ARG A 88 -10.16 10.23 -7.84
CA ARG A 88 -9.22 9.10 -7.78
C ARG A 88 -9.87 7.93 -7.05
N ASN A 89 -9.62 6.70 -7.51
CA ASN A 89 -10.15 5.51 -6.85
C ASN A 89 -9.62 5.40 -5.39
N PRO A 90 -10.48 5.39 -4.35
CA PRO A 90 -10.06 5.24 -2.95
C PRO A 90 -9.33 3.92 -2.65
N ASP A 91 -9.48 2.87 -3.47
CA ASP A 91 -8.71 1.62 -3.34
C ASP A 91 -7.21 1.82 -3.52
N ILE A 92 -6.82 2.90 -4.19
CA ILE A 92 -5.40 3.23 -4.36
C ILE A 92 -4.80 3.65 -3.02
N TYR A 93 -5.54 4.35 -2.16
CA TYR A 93 -5.06 4.71 -0.82
C TYR A 93 -4.78 3.47 0.01
N THR A 94 -5.68 2.48 0.01
CA THR A 94 -5.49 1.25 0.79
C THR A 94 -4.31 0.44 0.27
N ARG A 95 -4.13 0.39 -1.06
CA ARG A 95 -2.94 -0.20 -1.68
C ARG A 95 -1.65 0.50 -1.25
N GLU A 96 -1.58 1.82 -1.39
CA GLU A 96 -0.40 2.63 -1.00
C GLU A 96 -0.08 2.48 0.48
N PHE A 97 -1.12 2.42 1.33
CA PHE A 97 -0.96 2.21 2.77
C PHE A 97 -0.31 0.85 3.10
N VAL A 98 -0.77 -0.22 2.45
CA VAL A 98 -0.18 -1.56 2.63
C VAL A 98 1.25 -1.61 2.09
N GLU A 99 1.50 -1.03 0.92
CA GLU A 99 2.85 -0.93 0.35
C GLU A 99 3.81 -0.16 1.27
N LEU A 100 3.35 0.94 1.86
CA LEU A 100 4.11 1.73 2.83
C LEU A 100 4.38 0.93 4.11
N ALA A 101 3.38 0.22 4.64
CA ALA A 101 3.53 -0.60 5.84
C ALA A 101 4.58 -1.71 5.64
N ILE A 102 4.57 -2.38 4.48
CA ILE A 102 5.56 -3.40 4.13
C ILE A 102 6.96 -2.77 4.05
N LYS A 103 7.09 -1.64 3.33
CA LYS A 103 8.37 -0.94 3.19
C LYS A 103 8.92 -0.49 4.55
N GLN A 104 8.06 0.07 5.41
CA GLN A 104 8.45 0.52 6.75
C GLN A 104 8.85 -0.66 7.63
N ASN A 105 8.12 -1.77 7.61
CA ASN A 105 8.46 -2.96 8.38
C ASN A 105 9.83 -3.53 7.96
N GLN A 106 10.08 -3.65 6.64
CA GLN A 106 11.38 -4.07 6.13
C GLN A 106 12.51 -3.10 6.53
N TYR A 107 12.27 -1.79 6.40
CA TYR A 107 13.23 -0.76 6.79
C TYR A 107 13.56 -0.83 8.28
N LEU A 108 12.56 -0.96 9.15
CA LEU A 108 12.75 -1.06 10.60
C LEU A 108 13.48 -2.35 10.98
N ASN A 109 13.14 -3.49 10.37
CA ASN A 109 13.86 -4.73 10.58
C ASN A 109 15.32 -4.64 10.14
N GLY A 110 15.59 -4.00 9.00
CA GLY A 110 16.96 -3.75 8.53
C GLY A 110 17.74 -2.84 9.50
N LYS A 111 17.11 -1.77 9.99
CA LYS A 111 17.69 -0.86 10.99
C LYS A 111 17.97 -1.59 12.31
N GLN A 112 17.05 -2.43 12.77
CA GLN A 112 17.25 -3.25 13.97
C GLN A 112 18.45 -4.20 13.81
N ARG A 113 18.56 -4.90 12.68
CA ARG A 113 19.72 -5.78 12.39
C ARG A 113 21.03 -5.00 12.35
N ALA A 114 21.06 -3.84 11.70
CA ALA A 114 22.26 -3.00 11.66
C ALA A 114 22.71 -2.55 13.06
N PHE A 115 21.77 -2.22 13.96
CA PHE A 115 22.11 -1.92 15.36
C PHE A 115 22.58 -3.13 16.16
N GLN A 116 22.04 -4.32 15.89
CA GLN A 116 22.51 -5.56 16.50
C GLN A 116 23.95 -5.86 16.05
N ASP A 117 24.22 -5.76 14.75
CA ASP A 117 25.57 -5.96 14.19
C ASP A 117 26.56 -4.92 14.74
N PHE A 118 26.15 -3.65 14.82
CA PHE A 118 26.97 -2.59 15.40
C PHE A 118 27.28 -2.84 16.88
N ARG A 119 26.29 -3.27 17.67
CA ARG A 119 26.46 -3.63 19.08
C ARG A 119 27.48 -4.76 19.22
N ASP A 120 27.36 -5.81 18.41
CA ASP A 120 28.21 -7.00 18.51
C ASP A 120 29.66 -6.69 18.12
N VAL A 121 29.87 -5.91 17.05
CA VAL A 121 31.21 -5.44 16.64
C VAL A 121 31.82 -4.49 17.67
N LEU A 122 31.03 -3.56 18.22
CA LEU A 122 31.50 -2.63 19.24
C LEU A 122 31.93 -3.38 20.51
N ALA A 123 31.15 -4.36 20.96
CA ALA A 123 31.50 -5.19 22.10
C ALA A 123 32.79 -5.99 21.87
N GLU A 124 32.98 -6.54 20.66
CA GLU A 124 34.23 -7.23 20.27
C GLU A 124 35.45 -6.31 20.41
N HIS A 125 35.35 -5.08 19.89
CA HIS A 125 36.44 -4.11 19.97
C HIS A 125 36.72 -3.63 21.40
N ILE A 126 35.68 -3.40 22.22
CA ILE A 126 35.86 -3.03 23.63
C ILE A 126 36.55 -4.17 24.39
N ASN A 127 36.13 -5.42 24.19
CA ASN A 127 36.74 -6.59 24.84
C ASN A 127 38.21 -6.81 24.43
N SER A 128 38.60 -6.39 23.23
CA SER A 128 39.98 -6.43 22.76
C SER A 128 40.84 -5.28 23.30
N ALA A 129 40.29 -4.07 23.40
CA ALA A 129 41.02 -2.89 23.85
C ALA A 129 41.12 -2.80 25.38
N PHE A 130 40.08 -3.24 26.09
CA PHE A 130 39.95 -3.15 27.55
C PHE A 130 39.45 -4.48 28.15
N PRO A 131 40.36 -5.43 28.43
CA PRO A 131 39.98 -6.76 28.93
C PRO A 131 39.31 -6.74 30.32
N GLU A 132 39.54 -5.70 31.10
CA GLU A 132 38.95 -5.50 32.44
C GLU A 132 37.44 -5.23 32.41
N LEU A 133 36.91 -4.72 31.30
CA LEU A 133 35.49 -4.36 31.12
C LEU A 133 34.64 -5.51 30.57
N ARG A 134 35.22 -6.71 30.36
CA ARG A 134 34.54 -7.84 29.71
C ARG A 134 33.25 -8.27 30.43
N GLY A 135 33.28 -8.30 31.76
CA GLY A 135 32.09 -8.68 32.56
C GLY A 135 30.93 -7.72 32.36
N ASP A 136 31.22 -6.41 32.37
CA ASP A 136 30.20 -5.36 32.19
C ASP A 136 29.65 -5.35 30.76
N VAL A 137 30.51 -5.56 29.75
CA VAL A 137 30.11 -5.66 28.33
C VAL A 137 29.21 -6.87 28.10
N ASP A 138 29.51 -8.02 28.69
CA ASP A 138 28.69 -9.23 28.58
C ASP A 138 27.31 -9.04 29.24
N GLU A 139 27.24 -8.34 30.38
CA GLU A 139 25.97 -7.98 31.01
C GLU A 139 25.13 -7.05 30.12
N VAL A 140 25.74 -6.03 29.51
CA VAL A 140 25.05 -5.12 28.58
C VAL A 140 24.57 -5.85 27.33
N LEU A 141 25.34 -6.80 26.80
CA LEU A 141 24.93 -7.61 25.66
C LEU A 141 23.70 -8.45 25.99
N GLU A 142 23.67 -9.12 27.15
CA GLU A 142 22.52 -9.91 27.60
C GLU A 142 21.26 -9.05 27.75
N ASN A 143 21.41 -7.89 28.39
CA ASN A 143 20.31 -6.95 28.60
C ASN A 143 19.77 -6.36 27.28
N THR A 144 20.61 -6.28 26.25
CA THR A 144 20.23 -5.77 24.91
C THR A 144 19.79 -6.91 23.96
N GLY A 145 19.70 -8.16 24.43
CA GLY A 145 19.28 -9.32 23.63
C GLY A 145 20.36 -9.83 22.66
N GLY A 146 21.63 -9.60 22.96
CA GLY A 146 22.77 -10.14 22.23
C GLY A 146 23.12 -11.56 22.67
N ARG A 147 23.64 -12.37 21.73
CA ARG A 147 24.11 -13.72 22.06
C ARG A 147 25.52 -13.64 22.65
N ARG A 148 25.74 -14.32 23.77
CA ARG A 148 27.07 -14.51 24.37
C ARG A 148 28.01 -15.08 23.30
N ASN A 149 29.00 -14.28 22.93
CA ASN A 149 30.24 -14.66 22.26
C ASN A 149 30.13 -15.92 21.36
N VAL A 150 29.48 -15.78 20.19
CA VAL A 150 29.60 -16.81 19.15
C VAL A 150 30.71 -16.38 18.20
N ALA A 151 31.78 -17.18 18.16
CA ALA A 151 32.83 -17.07 17.16
C ALA A 151 32.19 -16.94 15.76
N ARG A 152 32.60 -15.90 15.00
CA ARG A 152 32.14 -15.67 13.63
C ARG A 152 32.17 -16.98 12.84
N LEU A 153 31.01 -17.48 12.44
CA LEU A 153 30.93 -18.38 11.29
C LEU A 153 31.40 -17.58 10.06
N PRO A 154 32.29 -18.15 9.22
CA PRO A 154 32.90 -17.41 8.13
C PRO A 154 31.84 -16.97 7.13
N ALA A 155 31.97 -15.73 6.68
CA ALA A 155 31.19 -15.16 5.59
C ALA A 155 31.25 -16.08 4.37
N ILE A 156 30.09 -16.43 3.82
CA ILE A 156 29.98 -17.14 2.54
C ILE A 156 30.61 -16.22 1.48
N THR A 157 31.89 -16.47 1.20
CA THR A 157 32.60 -15.87 0.08
C THR A 157 32.29 -16.75 -1.12
N SER A 158 31.61 -16.17 -2.10
CA SER A 158 31.45 -16.75 -3.43
C SER A 158 32.83 -17.01 -4.03
N ILE A 159 33.23 -18.29 -4.11
CA ILE A 159 34.37 -18.72 -4.91
C ILE A 159 33.85 -19.71 -5.95
N GLY A 160 33.94 -19.28 -7.21
CA GLY A 160 33.83 -20.15 -8.36
C GLY A 160 35.13 -20.91 -8.62
N GLU A 161 34.99 -21.90 -9.50
CA GLU A 161 36.00 -22.70 -10.23
C GLU A 161 36.55 -24.02 -9.64
N SER A 162 35.86 -25.09 -10.07
CA SER A 162 36.37 -26.19 -10.92
C SER A 162 37.37 -27.23 -10.40
N GLY A 163 36.95 -28.51 -10.43
CA GLY A 163 37.86 -29.63 -10.66
C GLY A 163 37.45 -31.03 -10.17
N LYS A 164 36.72 -31.79 -11.01
CA LYS A 164 36.92 -33.23 -11.32
C LYS A 164 36.14 -34.36 -10.57
N SER A 165 35.10 -34.86 -11.28
CA SER A 165 34.65 -36.27 -11.53
C SER A 165 34.03 -37.14 -10.39
N PRO A 166 33.26 -38.23 -10.68
CA PRO A 166 32.54 -38.67 -11.90
C PRO A 166 31.07 -39.19 -11.68
N ALA A 167 30.33 -39.31 -12.80
CA ALA A 167 29.32 -40.33 -13.20
C ALA A 167 28.14 -40.80 -12.30
N GLY A 168 26.96 -40.84 -12.94
CA GLY A 168 25.73 -41.60 -12.57
C GLY A 168 24.69 -40.76 -11.80
N ASP A 169 23.38 -40.85 -11.97
CA ASP A 169 22.46 -41.53 -12.89
C ASP A 169 21.07 -40.90 -12.62
N SER A 170 20.25 -40.79 -13.67
CA SER A 170 18.77 -40.68 -13.70
C SER A 170 18.00 -39.66 -12.84
N GLY A 171 17.09 -38.89 -13.47
CA GLY A 171 15.93 -38.29 -12.79
C GLY A 171 15.47 -36.91 -13.29
N ALA A 172 14.45 -36.90 -14.14
CA ALA A 172 13.65 -35.78 -14.69
C ALA A 172 13.10 -34.78 -13.61
N PRO A 173 12.49 -33.61 -13.92
CA PRO A 173 11.83 -33.23 -15.19
C PRO A 173 12.04 -31.80 -15.72
N ALA A 174 11.62 -31.64 -16.98
CA ALA A 174 11.54 -30.39 -17.71
C ALA A 174 10.45 -29.45 -17.16
N SER A 175 10.79 -28.17 -16.98
CA SER A 175 9.84 -27.08 -17.15
C SER A 175 10.46 -26.02 -18.07
N SER A 176 9.72 -25.75 -19.13
CA SER A 176 10.04 -24.89 -20.26
C SER A 176 9.91 -23.42 -19.89
N ALA A 177 10.99 -22.66 -20.01
CA ALA A 177 10.94 -21.20 -20.22
C ALA A 177 11.46 -20.90 -21.63
N PRO A 178 10.76 -20.11 -22.45
CA PRO A 178 11.31 -19.66 -23.73
C PRO A 178 12.26 -18.48 -23.52
N SER A 179 13.50 -18.67 -23.95
CA SER A 179 14.45 -17.65 -24.38
C SER A 179 14.11 -17.25 -25.84
N VAL A 180 14.33 -16.03 -26.37
CA VAL A 180 15.55 -15.30 -26.83
C VAL A 180 14.99 -14.11 -27.69
N PRO A 181 15.71 -13.08 -28.22
CA PRO A 181 16.96 -12.38 -27.88
C PRO A 181 16.85 -10.83 -27.78
N VAL A 182 17.91 -10.26 -27.21
CA VAL A 182 18.42 -8.89 -27.40
C VAL A 182 19.18 -8.77 -28.73
N ASN A 183 18.93 -7.73 -29.54
CA ASN A 183 20.01 -6.93 -30.16
C ASN A 183 19.50 -5.64 -30.84
N GLY A 184 20.17 -4.52 -30.59
CA GLY A 184 19.91 -3.23 -31.26
C GLY A 184 20.64 -2.06 -30.62
N VAL A 185 21.96 -2.04 -30.74
CA VAL A 185 22.86 -0.96 -30.28
C VAL A 185 22.61 0.31 -31.11
N MET A 186 22.37 1.45 -30.46
CA MET A 186 22.64 2.77 -31.05
C MET A 186 23.29 3.68 -30.00
N LYS A 187 24.61 3.81 -30.07
CA LYS A 187 25.37 4.92 -29.47
C LYS A 187 25.01 6.20 -30.23
N MET A 188 24.71 7.29 -29.53
CA MET A 188 24.99 8.63 -30.06
C MET A 188 25.53 9.55 -28.96
N SER A 189 26.62 10.20 -29.36
CA SER A 189 27.58 10.96 -28.58
C SER A 189 27.03 12.31 -28.12
N ILE A 190 27.41 12.70 -26.90
CA ILE A 190 27.29 14.07 -26.40
C ILE A 190 28.48 14.89 -26.95
N SER A 191 28.19 15.96 -27.67
CA SER A 191 29.17 16.99 -28.04
C SER A 191 28.50 18.35 -27.90
N GLY A 192 28.98 19.16 -26.95
CA GLY A 192 28.56 20.55 -26.78
C GLY A 192 29.45 21.51 -27.55
N SER A 193 28.88 22.62 -28.04
CA SER A 193 29.56 23.91 -28.26
C SER A 193 28.59 24.97 -28.80
N GLY A 194 28.65 26.19 -28.24
CA GLY A 194 28.14 27.45 -28.84
C GLY A 194 26.75 27.86 -28.34
N ARG A 195 26.64 28.76 -27.35
CA ARG A 195 26.54 30.23 -27.50
C ARG A 195 25.52 30.65 -28.56
N ASP A 196 24.42 31.25 -28.12
CA ASP A 196 24.03 32.61 -28.51
C ASP A 196 22.87 33.11 -27.61
N GLU A 197 23.11 34.22 -26.92
CA GLU A 197 22.09 35.05 -26.27
C GLU A 197 21.27 35.81 -27.33
N PRO A 198 19.97 36.07 -27.09
CA PRO A 198 19.28 37.15 -27.77
C PRO A 198 19.17 38.40 -26.86
N THR A 199 19.86 39.48 -27.26
CA THR A 199 19.63 40.86 -26.77
C THR A 199 18.32 41.41 -27.37
N PRO A 200 17.54 42.22 -26.62
CA PRO A 200 16.21 42.68 -27.06
C PRO A 200 16.31 43.86 -28.04
N THR A 201 15.35 43.96 -28.96
CA THR A 201 15.14 45.15 -29.79
C THR A 201 13.70 45.63 -29.72
N ALA A 202 13.58 46.92 -29.38
CA ALA A 202 12.47 47.88 -29.52
C ALA A 202 11.07 47.48 -29.04
#